data_AF-A0A7W8RUZ4-F1
#
_entry.id   AF-A0A7W8RUZ4-F1
#
_cell.length_a   1.000
_cell.length_b   1.000
_cell.length_c   1.000
_cell.angle_alpha   90.00
_cell.angle_beta   90.00
_cell.angle_gamma   90.00
#
_symmetry.space_group_name_H-M   'P 1'
#
loop_
_entity.id
_entity.type
_entity.pdbx_description
1 polymer ?
#
loop_
_entity_poly.entity_id
_entity_poly.type
_entity_poly.pdbx_seq_one_letter_code
_entity_poly.pdbx_strand_id
1 'polypeptide(L)'
;MKKLLICLSVGLNLLFAILVNALWWMMNPEAPLNFSNPIWKWAGRMYGVTTAYQESDLAFFMSSAAIVLGFVAAVLVFRWSMKRGQRKVGD
;
A
#
# COMPACT_ATOMS: atom_id res chain seq x y z
N MET A 1 -5.12 1.34 27.68
CA MET A 1 -5.38 2.53 26.83
C MET A 1 -4.27 2.84 25.82
N LYS A 2 -2.99 2.98 26.20
CA LYS A 2 -1.89 3.30 25.25
C LYS A 2 -1.83 2.41 23.99
N LYS A 3 -1.94 1.08 24.13
CA LYS A 3 -1.90 0.15 22.97
C LYS A 3 -3.07 0.36 22.00
N LEU A 4 -4.24 0.73 22.52
CA LEU A 4 -5.44 0.96 21.72
C LEU A 4 -5.32 2.29 20.96
N LEU A 5 -4.79 3.34 21.60
CA LEU A 5 -4.46 4.61 20.94
C LEU A 5 -3.43 4.42 19.82
N ILE A 6 -2.37 3.63 20.05
CA ILE A 6 -1.38 3.32 19.01
C ILE A 6 -2.04 2.58 17.84
N CYS A 7 -2.89 1.59 18.11
CA CYS A 7 -3.60 0.86 17.06
C CYS A 7 -4.49 1.79 16.22
N LEU A 8 -5.23 2.69 16.88
CA LEU A 8 -6.04 3.70 16.21
C LEU A 8 -5.20 4.65 15.36
N SER A 9 -4.09 5.18 15.90
CA SER A 9 -3.19 6.06 15.14
C SER A 9 -2.58 5.35 13.92
N VAL A 10 -2.21 4.08 14.05
CA VAL A 10 -1.68 3.24 12.96
C VAL A 10 -2.77 3.03 11.90
N GLY A 11 -3.99 2.66 12.30
CA GLY A 11 -5.12 2.49 11.38
C GLY A 11 -5.49 3.79 10.66
N LEU A 12 -5.50 4.93 11.36
CA LEU A 12 -5.79 6.24 10.78
C LEU A 12 -4.72 6.66 9.74
N ASN A 13 -3.45 6.38 9.99
CA ASN A 13 -2.39 6.65 9.02
C ASN A 13 -2.55 5.80 7.75
N LEU A 14 -2.90 4.52 7.90
CA LEU A 14 -3.17 3.66 6.75
C LEU A 14 -4.37 4.16 5.95
N LEU A 15 -5.46 4.53 6.64
CA LEU A 15 -6.64 5.13 6.00
C LEU A 15 -6.27 6.40 5.23
N PHE A 16 -5.48 7.27 5.85
CA PHE A 16 -5.01 8.51 5.22
C PHE A 16 -4.17 8.24 3.97
N ALA A 17 -3.26 7.26 4.02
CA ALA A 17 -2.45 6.88 2.85
C ALA A 17 -3.32 6.37 1.68
N ILE A 18 -4.35 5.57 1.97
CA ILE A 18 -5.29 5.09 0.96
C ILE A 18 -6.12 6.25 0.38
N LEU A 19 -6.57 7.19 1.22
CA LEU A 19 -7.32 8.36 0.76
C LEU A 19 -6.47 9.29 -0.13
N VAL A 20 -5.21 9.51 0.23
CA VAL A 20 -4.29 10.29 -0.60
C VAL A 20 -4.03 9.60 -1.94
N ASN A 21 -3.89 8.26 -1.95
CA ASN A 21 -3.78 7.49 -3.19
C ASN A 21 -5.04 7.67 -4.06
N ALA A 22 -6.24 7.58 -3.47
CA ALA A 22 -7.49 7.80 -4.20
C ALA A 22 -7.60 9.22 -4.78
N LEU A 23 -7.26 10.24 -3.99
CA LEU A 23 -7.23 11.64 -4.45
C LEU A 23 -6.24 11.84 -5.59
N TRP A 24 -5.06 11.20 -5.53
CA TRP A 24 -4.07 11.30 -6.58
C TRP A 24 -4.59 10.71 -7.91
N TRP A 25 -5.23 9.55 -7.86
CA TRP A 25 -5.86 8.93 -9.03
C TRP A 25 -7.02 9.77 -9.60
N MET A 26 -7.80 10.41 -8.74
CA MET A 26 -8.87 11.32 -9.15
C MET A 26 -8.34 12.60 -9.81
N MET A 27 -7.20 13.12 -9.36
CA MET A 27 -6.59 14.33 -9.92
C MET A 27 -5.76 14.06 -11.19
N ASN A 28 -5.34 12.81 -11.42
CA ASN A 28 -4.50 12.44 -12.55
C ASN A 28 -5.12 11.29 -13.37
N PRO A 29 -6.31 11.49 -13.97
CA PRO A 29 -6.97 10.45 -14.77
C PRO A 29 -6.17 10.08 -16.01
N GLU A 30 -5.38 11.03 -16.53
CA GLU A 30 -4.53 10.87 -17.71
C GLU A 30 -3.13 10.36 -17.38
N ALA A 31 -2.85 9.99 -16.12
CA ALA A 31 -1.52 9.56 -15.70
C ALA A 31 -1.02 8.45 -16.66
N PRO A 32 0.10 8.67 -17.37
CA PRO A 32 0.58 7.71 -18.35
C PRO A 32 1.10 6.49 -17.58
N LEU A 33 0.21 5.53 -17.39
CA LEU A 33 0.57 4.21 -16.93
C LEU A 33 1.48 3.63 -18.00
N ASN A 34 2.75 3.35 -17.65
CA ASN A 34 3.71 2.76 -18.57
C ASN A 34 3.39 1.27 -18.76
N PHE A 35 2.32 1.01 -19.50
CA PHE A 35 1.69 -0.28 -19.76
C PHE A 35 2.54 -1.26 -20.57
N SER A 36 3.72 -0.82 -21.02
CA SER A 36 4.68 -1.63 -21.73
C SER A 36 5.40 -2.64 -20.82
N ASN A 37 5.31 -2.49 -19.49
CA ASN A 37 5.94 -3.41 -18.54
C ASN A 37 5.33 -4.83 -18.66
N PRO A 38 6.15 -5.89 -18.84
CA PRO A 38 5.65 -7.26 -18.95
C PRO A 38 4.86 -7.73 -17.72
N ILE A 39 5.21 -7.26 -16.52
CA ILE A 39 4.47 -7.55 -15.28
C ILE A 39 3.06 -6.95 -15.36
N TRP A 40 2.95 -5.73 -15.90
CA TRP A 40 1.67 -5.08 -16.07
C TRP A 40 0.79 -5.79 -17.11
N LYS A 41 1.35 -6.16 -18.26
CA LYS A 41 0.62 -6.92 -19.29
C LYS A 41 0.12 -8.27 -18.76
N TRP A 42 0.90 -8.94 -17.93
CA TRP A 42 0.48 -10.17 -17.28
C TRP A 42 -0.69 -9.93 -16.33
N ALA A 43 -0.61 -8.89 -15.50
CA ALA A 43 -1.69 -8.50 -14.59
C ALA A 43 -2.98 -8.15 -15.34
N GLY A 44 -2.90 -7.30 -16.38
CA GLY A 44 -4.06 -6.93 -17.20
C GLY A 44 -4.76 -8.15 -17.82
N ARG A 45 -3.99 -9.13 -18.33
CA ARG A 45 -4.55 -10.39 -18.83
C ARG A 45 -5.21 -11.23 -17.74
N MET A 46 -4.57 -11.35 -16.58
CA MET A 46 -5.09 -12.17 -15.49
C MET A 46 -6.40 -11.63 -14.91
N TYR A 47 -6.54 -10.29 -14.86
CA TYR A 47 -7.74 -9.61 -14.37
C TYR A 47 -8.76 -9.28 -15.48
N GLY A 48 -8.53 -9.73 -16.72
CA GLY A 48 -9.47 -9.52 -17.83
C GLY A 48 -9.69 -8.05 -18.21
N VAL A 49 -8.67 -7.22 -18.01
CA VAL A 49 -8.72 -5.79 -18.26
C VAL A 49 -8.61 -5.52 -19.77
N THR A 50 -9.59 -4.82 -20.31
CA THR A 50 -9.73 -4.57 -21.76
C THR A 50 -9.90 -3.12 -22.13
N THR A 51 -10.29 -2.26 -21.18
CA THR A 51 -10.51 -0.82 -21.40
C THR A 51 -9.57 0.02 -20.54
N ALA A 52 -9.25 1.24 -21.01
CA ALA A 52 -8.41 2.18 -20.26
C ALA A 52 -8.98 2.49 -18.84
N TYR A 53 -10.30 2.50 -18.69
CA TYR A 53 -10.94 2.68 -17.38
C TYR A 53 -10.66 1.51 -16.43
N GLN A 54 -10.79 0.27 -16.93
CA GLN A 54 -10.46 -0.93 -16.16
C GLN A 54 -8.96 -1.00 -15.82
N GLU A 55 -8.09 -0.45 -16.66
CA GLU A 55 -6.65 -0.35 -16.38
C GLU A 55 -6.36 0.60 -15.22
N SER A 56 -7.02 1.77 -15.18
CA SER A 56 -6.91 2.71 -14.07
C SER A 56 -7.46 2.12 -12.76
N ASP A 57 -8.57 1.39 -12.81
CA ASP A 57 -9.11 0.69 -11.64
C ASP A 57 -8.13 -0.37 -11.11
N LEU A 58 -7.52 -1.16 -12.01
CA LEU A 58 -6.50 -2.15 -11.65
C LEU A 58 -5.28 -1.46 -11.05
N ALA A 59 -4.88 -0.30 -11.57
CA ALA A 59 -3.73 0.44 -11.08
C ALA A 59 -3.97 1.02 -9.69
N PHE A 60 -5.16 1.57 -9.45
CA PHE A 60 -5.60 1.99 -8.13
C PHE A 60 -5.61 0.81 -7.14
N PHE A 61 -6.12 -0.35 -7.55
CA PHE A 61 -6.14 -1.55 -6.72
C PHE A 61 -4.71 -2.00 -6.37
N MET A 62 -3.83 -2.11 -7.36
CA MET A 62 -2.44 -2.53 -7.15
C MET A 62 -1.65 -1.54 -6.30
N SER A 63 -1.81 -0.23 -6.52
CA SER A 63 -1.12 0.77 -5.70
C SER A 63 -1.64 0.77 -4.25
N SER A 64 -2.94 0.59 -4.05
CA SER A 64 -3.55 0.43 -2.72
C SER A 64 -3.05 -0.83 -2.02
N ALA A 65 -2.98 -1.96 -2.73
CA ALA A 65 -2.43 -3.20 -2.19
C ALA A 65 -0.95 -3.05 -1.80
N ALA A 66 -0.15 -2.35 -2.62
CA ALA A 66 1.24 -2.06 -2.30
C ALA A 66 1.38 -1.20 -1.04
N ILE A 67 0.51 -0.20 -0.84
CA ILE A 67 0.47 0.62 0.38
C ILE A 67 0.20 -0.25 1.61
N VAL A 68 -0.81 -1.13 1.54
CA VAL A 68 -1.15 -2.02 2.65
C VAL A 68 0.00 -2.97 2.97
N LEU A 69 0.59 -3.61 1.96
CA LEU A 69 1.71 -4.53 2.15
C LEU A 69 2.96 -3.83 2.70
N GLY A 70 3.30 -2.65 2.17
CA GLY A 70 4.41 -1.83 2.66
C GLY A 70 4.20 -1.39 4.11
N PHE A 71 2.97 -1.02 4.46
CA PHE A 71 2.60 -0.65 5.81
C PHE A 71 2.73 -1.83 6.79
N VAL A 72 2.22 -3.01 6.41
CA VAL A 72 2.37 -4.24 7.22
C VAL A 72 3.86 -4.59 7.40
N ALA A 73 4.65 -4.51 6.34
CA ALA A 73 6.09 -4.75 6.40
C ALA A 73 6.79 -3.78 7.37
N ALA A 74 6.48 -2.48 7.29
CA ALA A 74 7.02 -1.47 8.19
C ALA A 74 6.66 -1.76 9.66
N VAL A 75 5.40 -2.14 9.93
CA VAL A 75 4.96 -2.53 11.28
C VAL A 75 5.72 -3.77 11.77
N LEU A 76 5.89 -4.80 10.93
CA LEU A 76 6.62 -6.01 11.30
C LEU A 76 8.10 -5.72 11.59
N VAL A 77 8.75 -4.92 10.75
CA VAL A 77 10.14 -4.49 10.95
C VAL A 77 10.29 -3.71 12.25
N PHE A 78 9.39 -2.74 12.51
CA PHE A 78 9.40 -1.98 13.76
C PHE A 78 9.26 -2.88 14.99
N ARG A 79 8.31 -3.83 14.96
CA ARG A 79 8.13 -4.80 16.05
C ARG A 79 9.36 -5.69 16.24
N TRP A 80 10.02 -6.08 15.16
CA TRP A 80 11.21 -6.91 15.23
C TRP A 80 12.41 -6.16 15.82
N SER A 81 12.62 -4.91 15.41
CA SER A 81 13.67 -4.03 15.92
C SER A 81 13.51 -3.78 17.43
N MET A 82 12.28 -3.52 17.89
CA MET A 82 11.99 -3.34 19.33
C MET A 82 12.30 -4.61 20.14
N LYS A 83 11.94 -5.79 19.63
CA LYS A 83 12.26 -7.07 20.30
C LYS A 83 13.77 -7.32 20.42
N ARG A 84 14.55 -6.95 19.39
CA ARG A 84 16.02 -7.07 19.44
C ARG A 84 16.65 -6.06 20.39
N GLY A 85 16.13 -4.84 20.44
CA GLY A 85 16.60 -3.80 21.37
C GLY A 85 16.41 -4.20 22.84
N GLN A 86 15.27 -4.82 23.19
CA GLN A 86 15.03 -5.27 24.56
C GLN A 86 15.93 -6.45 24.99
N ARG A 87 16.36 -7.32 24.07
CA ARG A 87 17.33 -8.38 24.39
C ARG A 87 18.71 -7.83 24.72
N LYS A 88 19.15 -6.74 24.08
CA LYS A 88 20.48 -6.15 24.31
C LYS A 88 20.63 -5.36 25.61
N VAL A 89 19.53 -5.01 26.28
CA VAL A 89 19.54 -4.23 27.54
C VAL A 89 19.36 -5.15 28.76
N GLY A 90 19.04 -6.43 28.54
CA GLY A 90 18.80 -7.43 29.59
C GLY A 90 19.97 -8.39 29.86
N ASP A 91 21.07 -8.28 29.11
CA ASP A 91 22.35 -8.96 29.33
C ASP A 91 23.37 -7.94 29.85
#